data_AF-A0A5N5Z9C1-F1
#
_entry.id   AF-A0A5N5Z9C1-F1
#
_cell.length_a   1.000
_cell.length_b   1.000
_cell.length_c   1.000
_cell.angle_alpha   90.00
_cell.angle_beta   90.00
_cell.angle_gamma   90.00
#
_symmetry.space_group_name_H-M   'P 1'
#
loop_
_entity.id
_entity.type
_entity.pdbx_description
1 polymer ?
#
loop_
_entity_poly.entity_id
_entity_poly.type
_entity_poly.pdbx_seq_one_letter_code
_entity_poly.pdbx_strand_id
1 'polypeptide(L)'
;MDKKILYVLSLKFKRHNLAFNFDEQTQALILGKNLKLKRKYLIGTLIIVFTLIISFILISFGMRLRLLLILPIILGGYIITNALSLSRNNKFEKIFSTNSIKLVSKEDSIEYKKNDIKKLDYFIYSGETDKVKGRLFLYLKDNTEIELLTLLDKDRKFLKSDFEYLINILNKHLDLMK
;
A
#
# COMPACT_ATOMS: atom_id res chain seq x y z
N MET A 1 -21.81 8.05 -7.22
CA MET A 1 -20.89 7.36 -8.17
C MET A 1 -21.56 6.07 -8.69
N ASP A 2 -21.32 5.62 -9.93
CA ASP A 2 -21.97 4.42 -10.47
C ASP A 2 -21.57 3.14 -9.71
N LYS A 3 -22.55 2.30 -9.35
CA LYS A 3 -22.38 1.00 -8.68
C LYS A 3 -21.42 0.08 -9.45
N LYS A 4 -21.45 0.09 -10.79
CA LYS A 4 -20.54 -0.72 -11.60
C LYS A 4 -19.09 -0.28 -11.42
N ILE A 5 -18.84 1.03 -11.33
CA ILE A 5 -17.50 1.59 -11.10
C ILE A 5 -16.99 1.18 -9.71
N LEU A 6 -17.84 1.31 -8.68
CA LEU A 6 -17.53 0.92 -7.30
C LEU A 6 -17.21 -0.58 -7.19
N TYR A 7 -17.97 -1.42 -7.88
CA TYR A 7 -17.71 -2.86 -7.92
C TYR A 7 -16.33 -3.18 -8.51
N VAL A 8 -15.98 -2.60 -9.66
CA VAL A 8 -14.66 -2.83 -10.29
C VAL A 8 -13.53 -2.33 -9.40
N LEU A 9 -13.69 -1.17 -8.73
CA LEU A 9 -12.72 -0.70 -7.75
C LEU A 9 -12.54 -1.69 -6.61
N SER A 10 -13.64 -2.21 -6.06
CA SER A 10 -13.58 -3.20 -4.97
C SER A 10 -12.77 -4.44 -5.36
N LEU A 11 -12.93 -4.93 -6.61
CA LEU A 11 -12.19 -6.09 -7.12
C LEU A 11 -10.70 -5.79 -7.26
N LYS A 12 -10.35 -4.63 -7.83
CA LYS A 12 -8.95 -4.19 -7.98
C LYS A 12 -8.28 -4.02 -6.62
N PHE A 13 -8.93 -3.38 -5.64
CA PHE A 13 -8.37 -3.23 -4.29
C PHE A 13 -8.29 -4.54 -3.52
N LYS A 14 -9.25 -5.45 -3.71
CA LYS A 14 -9.20 -6.80 -3.13
C LYS A 14 -7.96 -7.58 -3.59
N ARG A 15 -7.56 -7.47 -4.87
CA ARG A 15 -6.30 -8.08 -5.37
C ARG A 15 -5.09 -7.61 -4.56
N HIS A 16 -5.03 -6.33 -4.21
CA HIS A 16 -3.92 -5.76 -3.43
C HIS A 16 -4.10 -5.86 -1.91
N ASN A 17 -5.19 -6.48 -1.43
CA ASN A 17 -5.56 -6.60 -0.03
C ASN A 17 -5.71 -5.22 0.66
N LEU A 18 -6.28 -4.25 -0.04
CA LEU A 18 -6.60 -2.94 0.51
C LEU A 18 -8.07 -2.87 0.92
N ALA A 19 -8.33 -2.22 2.05
CA ALA A 19 -9.69 -1.88 2.45
C ALA A 19 -10.23 -0.77 1.55
N PHE A 20 -11.49 -0.92 1.15
CA PHE A 20 -12.22 0.01 0.29
C PHE A 20 -13.64 0.15 0.84
N ASN A 21 -14.10 1.38 0.99
CA ASN A 21 -15.48 1.68 1.33
C ASN A 21 -15.95 2.91 0.54
N PHE A 22 -17.25 2.99 0.28
CA PHE A 22 -17.87 4.18 -0.29
C PHE A 22 -19.01 4.59 0.62
N ASP A 23 -18.93 5.80 1.15
CA ASP A 23 -19.98 6.36 1.98
C ASP A 23 -21.01 7.07 1.08
N GLU A 24 -22.21 6.48 0.98
CA GLU A 24 -23.29 7.03 0.17
C GLU A 24 -23.82 8.36 0.70
N GLN A 25 -23.71 8.63 2.01
CA GLN A 25 -24.21 9.88 2.61
C GLN A 25 -23.30 11.06 2.26
N THR A 26 -21.99 10.89 2.43
CA THR A 26 -21.00 11.94 2.14
C THR A 26 -20.51 11.93 0.69
N GLN A 27 -20.93 10.94 -0.10
CA GLN A 27 -20.41 10.64 -1.44
C GLN A 27 -18.88 10.52 -1.45
N ALA A 28 -18.29 10.04 -0.36
CA ALA A 28 -16.84 9.96 -0.21
C ALA A 28 -16.32 8.55 -0.47
N LEU A 29 -15.23 8.47 -1.23
CA LEU A 29 -14.48 7.23 -1.46
C LEU A 29 -13.41 7.10 -0.39
N ILE A 30 -13.45 6.00 0.35
CA ILE A 30 -12.56 5.76 1.49
C ILE A 30 -11.59 4.63 1.11
N LEU A 31 -10.31 4.96 0.99
CA LEU A 31 -9.21 4.01 0.83
C LEU A 31 -8.51 3.79 2.17
N GLY A 32 -8.69 2.58 2.67
CA GLY A 32 -8.22 2.19 3.98
C GLY A 32 -6.91 1.41 3.96
N LYS A 33 -6.67 0.75 5.10
CA LYS A 33 -5.43 0.05 5.43
C LYS A 33 -5.28 -1.25 4.63
N ASN A 34 -4.04 -1.67 4.41
CA ASN A 34 -3.74 -3.02 3.95
C ASN A 34 -4.13 -4.06 5.01
N LEU A 35 -5.03 -4.95 4.64
CA LEU A 35 -5.68 -5.95 5.51
C LEU A 35 -4.70 -7.02 6.00
N LYS A 36 -3.64 -7.31 5.24
CA LYS A 36 -2.66 -8.37 5.55
C LYS A 36 -1.37 -7.85 6.17
N LEU A 37 -1.26 -6.56 6.48
CA LEU A 37 -0.02 -5.96 6.97
C LEU A 37 0.46 -6.61 8.27
N LYS A 38 -0.41 -6.66 9.30
CA LYS A 38 -0.08 -7.24 10.61
C LYS A 38 0.36 -8.71 10.48
N ARG A 39 -0.35 -9.48 9.65
CA ARG A 39 -0.03 -10.88 9.39
C ARG A 39 1.34 -11.04 8.72
N LYS A 40 1.70 -10.18 7.76
CA LYS A 40 3.03 -10.21 7.12
C LYS A 40 4.15 -9.94 8.13
N TYR A 41 4.00 -8.90 8.95
CA TYR A 41 4.97 -8.63 10.02
C TYR A 41 5.15 -9.81 10.96
N LEU A 42 4.04 -10.37 11.45
CA LEU A 42 4.06 -11.50 12.40
C LEU A 42 4.71 -12.75 11.81
N ILE A 43 4.40 -13.09 10.55
CA ILE A 43 5.03 -14.24 9.89
C ILE A 43 6.54 -14.01 9.71
N GLY A 44 6.93 -12.82 9.24
CA GLY A 44 8.34 -12.49 9.02
C GLY A 44 9.15 -12.54 10.31
N THR A 45 8.63 -11.99 11.42
CA THR A 45 9.31 -12.02 12.71
C THR A 45 9.38 -13.43 13.29
N LEU A 46 8.31 -14.23 13.19
CA LEU A 46 8.31 -15.62 13.66
C LEU A 46 9.38 -16.46 12.96
N ILE A 47 9.54 -16.32 11.64
CA ILE A 47 10.58 -17.04 10.88
C ILE A 47 11.97 -16.70 11.42
N ILE A 48 12.28 -15.41 11.63
CA ILE A 48 13.58 -14.98 12.13
C ILE A 48 13.81 -15.52 13.55
N VAL A 49 12.85 -15.36 14.46
CA VAL A 49 12.97 -15.81 15.86
C VAL A 49 13.16 -17.32 15.93
N PHE A 50 12.35 -18.10 15.20
CA PHE A 50 12.48 -19.55 15.15
C PHE A 50 13.84 -20.00 14.62
N THR A 51 14.35 -19.29 13.59
CA THR A 51 15.67 -19.59 13.03
C THR A 51 16.79 -19.29 14.01
N LEU A 52 16.69 -18.21 14.79
CA LEU A 52 17.64 -17.89 15.85
C LEU A 52 17.63 -18.92 16.98
N ILE A 53 16.45 -19.40 17.39
CA ILE A 53 16.31 -20.47 18.40
C ILE A 53 16.97 -21.77 17.91
N ILE A 54 16.68 -22.20 16.69
CA ILE A 54 17.31 -23.39 16.09
C ILE A 54 18.82 -23.20 15.99
N SER A 55 19.28 -22.00 15.59
CA SER A 55 20.70 -21.68 15.51
C SER A 55 21.39 -21.84 16.85
N PHE A 56 20.76 -21.34 17.93
CA PHE A 56 21.29 -21.48 19.29
C PHE A 56 21.42 -22.95 19.70
N ILE A 57 20.37 -23.76 19.49
CA ILE A 57 20.39 -25.19 19.79
C ILE A 57 21.50 -25.91 19.01
N LEU A 58 21.61 -25.68 17.70
CA LEU A 58 22.63 -26.33 16.86
C LEU A 58 24.06 -25.96 17.27
N ILE A 59 24.28 -24.72 17.75
CA ILE A 59 25.57 -24.30 18.30
C ILE A 59 25.88 -25.08 19.58
N SER A 60 24.91 -25.24 20.48
CA SER A 60 25.08 -26.01 21.72
C SER A 60 25.44 -27.49 21.47
N PHE A 61 24.97 -28.07 20.36
CA PHE A 61 25.27 -29.45 19.96
C PHE A 61 26.48 -29.59 19.00
N GLY A 62 27.23 -28.51 18.75
CA GLY A 62 28.46 -28.55 17.92
C GLY A 62 28.23 -28.79 16.43
N MET A 63 27.00 -28.64 15.93
CA MET A 63 26.66 -28.91 14.53
C MET A 63 27.05 -27.73 13.62
N ARG A 64 27.72 -28.02 12.50
CA ARG A 64 28.25 -27.00 11.55
C ARG A 64 27.28 -26.57 10.44
N LEU A 65 25.97 -26.78 10.59
CA LEU A 65 24.95 -26.48 9.57
C LEU A 65 24.56 -24.98 9.50
N ARG A 66 25.43 -24.07 9.94
CA ARG A 66 25.14 -22.63 10.10
C ARG A 66 24.74 -21.94 8.79
N LEU A 67 25.30 -22.37 7.65
CA LEU A 67 25.01 -21.77 6.33
C LEU A 67 23.57 -21.99 5.87
N LEU A 68 22.93 -23.11 6.25
CA LEU A 68 21.53 -23.38 5.88
C LEU A 68 20.54 -22.46 6.61
N LEU A 69 20.93 -21.93 7.77
CA LEU A 69 20.08 -21.05 8.59
C LEU A 69 20.05 -19.60 8.08
N ILE A 70 20.87 -19.27 7.08
CA ILE A 70 20.86 -17.95 6.43
C ILE A 70 19.61 -17.81 5.55
N LEU A 71 19.20 -18.89 4.86
CA LEU A 71 18.07 -18.86 3.92
C LEU A 71 16.75 -18.41 4.59
N PRO A 72 16.35 -18.98 5.75
CA PRO A 72 15.14 -18.55 6.45
C PRO A 72 15.23 -17.09 6.95
N ILE A 73 16.41 -16.63 7.37
CA ILE A 73 16.59 -15.23 7.80
C ILE A 73 16.37 -14.27 6.63
N ILE A 74 16.93 -14.59 5.46
CA ILE A 74 16.70 -13.82 4.22
C ILE A 74 15.20 -13.79 3.88
N LEU A 75 14.53 -14.94 3.94
CA LEU A 75 13.08 -15.04 3.66
C LEU A 75 12.24 -14.24 4.67
N GLY A 76 12.56 -14.31 5.97
CA GLY A 76 11.89 -13.53 7.00
C GLY A 76 12.09 -12.04 6.82
N GLY A 77 13.33 -11.61 6.56
CA GLY A 77 13.68 -10.22 6.24
C GLY A 77 12.92 -9.69 5.02
N TYR A 78 12.84 -10.50 3.96
CA TYR A 78 12.08 -10.19 2.75
C TYR A 78 10.58 -9.94 3.01
N ILE A 79 9.96 -10.73 3.90
CA ILE A 79 8.54 -10.53 4.25
C ILE A 79 8.37 -9.22 5.02
N ILE A 80 9.32 -8.87 5.89
CA ILE A 80 9.30 -7.65 6.70
C ILE A 80 9.50 -6.40 5.84
N THR A 81 10.46 -6.38 4.91
CA THR A 81 10.69 -5.22 4.02
C THR A 81 9.47 -4.91 3.14
N ASN A 82 8.81 -5.94 2.64
CA ASN A 82 7.54 -5.83 1.93
C ASN A 82 6.41 -5.26 2.81
N ALA A 83 6.37 -5.66 4.09
CA ALA A 83 5.42 -5.11 5.05
C ALA A 83 5.72 -3.64 5.34
N LEU A 84 6.99 -3.28 5.57
CA LEU A 84 7.43 -1.90 5.77
C LEU A 84 7.06 -0.98 4.60
N SER A 85 7.21 -1.46 3.36
CA SER A 85 6.77 -0.68 2.18
C SER A 85 5.26 -0.41 2.17
N LEU A 86 4.44 -1.34 2.69
CA LEU A 86 2.99 -1.21 2.74
C LEU A 86 2.49 -0.47 4.00
N SER A 87 3.33 -0.31 5.02
CA SER A 87 2.94 0.35 6.28
C SER A 87 2.56 1.82 6.08
N ARG A 88 3.13 2.47 5.05
CA ARG A 88 2.78 3.84 4.63
C ARG A 88 1.30 3.97 4.25
N ASN A 89 0.70 2.93 3.68
CA ASN A 89 -0.73 2.92 3.40
C ASN A 89 -1.56 2.94 4.67
N ASN A 90 -1.03 2.37 5.75
CA ASN A 90 -1.78 2.17 7.00
C ASN A 90 -1.67 3.35 7.96
N LYS A 91 -0.74 4.30 7.72
CA LYS A 91 -0.57 5.51 8.54
C LYS A 91 -1.80 6.41 8.45
N PHE A 92 -2.32 6.61 7.25
CA PHE A 92 -3.49 7.45 6.98
C PHE A 92 -4.54 6.67 6.21
N GLU A 93 -5.79 6.80 6.64
CA GLU A 93 -6.97 6.54 5.81
C GLU A 93 -7.14 7.71 4.85
N LYS A 94 -7.42 7.41 3.58
CA LYS A 94 -7.56 8.43 2.54
C LYS A 94 -9.02 8.54 2.16
N ILE A 95 -9.58 9.72 2.38
CA ILE A 95 -10.98 10.02 2.07
C ILE A 95 -10.96 10.99 0.89
N PHE A 96 -11.49 10.54 -0.24
CA PHE A 96 -11.63 11.31 -1.45
C PHE A 96 -13.09 11.76 -1.53
N SER A 97 -13.33 13.03 -1.24
CA SER A 97 -14.61 13.68 -1.43
C SER A 97 -14.60 14.43 -2.76
N THR A 98 -15.76 14.90 -3.22
CA THR A 98 -15.87 15.66 -4.48
C THR A 98 -15.02 16.93 -4.53
N ASN A 99 -14.76 17.56 -3.38
CA ASN A 99 -14.06 18.85 -3.30
C ASN A 99 -12.73 18.79 -2.53
N SER A 100 -12.35 17.65 -1.98
CA SER A 100 -11.11 17.54 -1.20
C SER A 100 -10.61 16.11 -1.06
N ILE A 101 -9.33 15.99 -0.71
CA ILE A 101 -8.69 14.75 -0.29
C ILE A 101 -8.26 14.92 1.16
N LYS A 102 -8.77 14.08 2.06
CA LYS A 102 -8.39 14.05 3.47
C LYS A 102 -7.52 12.85 3.78
N LEU A 103 -6.45 13.08 4.53
CA LEU A 103 -5.61 12.05 5.13
C LEU A 103 -5.91 12.03 6.64
N VAL A 104 -6.52 10.95 7.13
CA VAL A 104 -6.94 10.82 8.52
C VAL A 104 -6.12 9.74 9.22
N SER A 105 -5.41 10.12 10.28
CA SER A 105 -4.75 9.20 11.21
C SER A 105 -5.56 9.13 12.52
N LYS A 106 -5.02 8.47 13.55
CA LYS A 106 -5.66 8.46 14.88
C LYS A 106 -5.58 9.81 15.60
N GLU A 107 -4.54 10.59 15.29
CA GLU A 107 -4.16 11.80 16.04
C GLU A 107 -4.26 13.05 15.17
N ASP A 108 -4.10 12.89 13.86
CA ASP A 108 -4.02 14.00 12.91
C ASP A 108 -5.02 13.83 11.75
N SER A 109 -5.51 14.95 11.25
CA SER A 109 -6.20 15.00 9.96
C SER A 109 -5.64 16.13 9.11
N ILE A 110 -5.34 15.83 7.86
CA ILE A 110 -4.84 16.81 6.88
C ILE A 110 -5.82 16.83 5.71
N GLU A 111 -6.31 18.01 5.34
CA GLU A 111 -7.23 18.20 4.22
C GLU A 111 -6.57 19.01 3.10
N TYR A 112 -6.63 18.48 1.88
CA TYR A 112 -6.21 19.17 0.67
C TYR A 112 -7.45 19.51 -0.14
N LYS A 113 -7.75 20.80 -0.29
CA LYS A 113 -8.89 21.25 -1.09
C LYS A 113 -8.56 21.08 -2.57
N LYS A 114 -9.57 20.76 -3.39
CA LYS A 114 -9.46 20.61 -4.85
C LYS A 114 -8.67 21.76 -5.51
N ASN A 115 -8.90 22.99 -5.07
CA ASN A 115 -8.25 24.18 -5.64
C ASN A 115 -6.73 24.19 -5.45
N ASP A 116 -6.21 23.48 -4.45
CA ASP A 116 -4.78 23.38 -4.16
C ASP A 116 -4.14 22.20 -4.88
N ILE A 117 -4.97 21.29 -5.43
CA ILE A 117 -4.53 20.08 -6.14
C ILE A 117 -4.19 20.45 -7.58
N LYS A 118 -2.97 20.10 -8.00
CA LYS A 118 -2.48 20.25 -9.37
C LYS A 118 -2.78 19.01 -10.21
N LYS A 119 -2.39 17.83 -9.72
CA LYS A 119 -2.65 16.54 -10.40
C LYS A 119 -2.51 15.35 -9.46
N LEU A 120 -3.03 14.22 -9.92
CA LEU A 120 -2.71 12.88 -9.39
C LEU A 120 -1.82 12.17 -10.41
N ASP A 121 -0.75 11.54 -9.94
CA ASP A 121 0.15 10.78 -10.81
C ASP A 121 0.63 9.50 -10.11
N TYR A 122 1.22 8.58 -10.87
CA TYR A 122 1.76 7.36 -10.31
C TYR A 122 3.12 7.02 -10.90
N PHE A 123 3.95 6.39 -10.08
CA PHE A 123 5.21 5.81 -10.53
C PHE A 123 5.26 4.33 -10.24
N ILE A 124 5.73 3.57 -11.22
CA ILE A 124 5.97 2.15 -11.07
C ILE A 124 7.46 1.90 -11.21
N TYR A 125 8.03 1.37 -10.14
CA TYR A 125 9.44 1.01 -10.04
C TYR A 125 9.54 -0.50 -10.06
N SER A 126 10.58 -1.03 -10.70
CA SER A 126 11.04 -2.37 -10.41
C SER A 126 11.36 -2.41 -8.92
N GLY A 127 10.66 -3.27 -8.17
CA GLY A 127 10.98 -3.43 -6.76
C GLY A 127 12.34 -4.13 -6.62
N GLU A 128 12.92 -4.07 -5.43
CA GLU A 128 14.13 -4.84 -5.07
C GLU A 128 13.87 -6.36 -5.00
N THR A 129 12.73 -6.83 -5.53
CA THR A 129 12.16 -8.15 -5.30
C THR A 129 11.42 -8.64 -6.55
N ASP A 130 10.96 -9.90 -6.56
CA ASP A 130 10.06 -10.48 -7.58
C ASP A 130 8.70 -9.76 -7.72
N LYS A 131 8.48 -8.70 -6.93
CA LYS A 131 7.31 -7.84 -7.01
C LYS A 131 7.72 -6.45 -7.48
N VAL A 132 6.88 -5.93 -8.35
CA VAL A 132 6.90 -4.56 -8.81
C VAL A 132 6.21 -3.69 -7.77
N LYS A 133 6.75 -2.50 -7.53
CA LYS A 133 6.20 -1.53 -6.59
C LYS A 133 5.67 -0.32 -7.34
N GLY A 134 4.41 0.02 -7.12
CA GLY A 134 3.84 1.26 -7.63
C GLY A 134 3.39 2.18 -6.51
N ARG A 135 3.46 3.48 -6.75
CA ARG A 135 3.06 4.52 -5.80
C ARG A 135 2.20 5.57 -6.50
N LEU A 136 1.10 5.95 -5.85
CA LEU A 136 0.22 7.05 -6.23
C LEU A 136 0.59 8.29 -5.43
N PHE A 137 0.71 9.42 -6.12
CA PHE A 137 1.07 10.71 -5.57
C PHE A 137 0.03 11.77 -5.87
N LEU A 138 -0.17 12.64 -4.89
CA LEU A 138 -0.88 13.90 -5.01
C LEU A 138 0.15 15.02 -5.18
N TYR A 139 0.02 15.77 -6.27
CA TYR A 139 0.80 16.97 -6.52
C TYR A 139 -0.05 18.18 -6.24
N LEU A 140 0.44 19.05 -5.37
CA LEU A 140 -0.18 20.34 -5.08
C LEU A 140 0.40 21.43 -5.99
N LYS A 141 -0.29 22.58 -6.04
CA LYS A 141 0.11 23.72 -6.89
C LYS A 141 1.41 24.39 -6.44
N ASP A 142 1.74 24.30 -5.16
CA ASP A 142 3.02 24.72 -4.57
C ASP A 142 4.17 23.74 -4.86
N ASN A 143 3.93 22.71 -5.68
CA ASN A 143 4.84 21.61 -6.00
C ASN A 143 5.14 20.65 -4.83
N THR A 144 4.35 20.70 -3.75
CA THR A 144 4.41 19.68 -2.71
C THR A 144 3.92 18.33 -3.26
N GLU A 145 4.68 17.26 -2.97
CA GLU A 145 4.36 15.89 -3.36
C GLU A 145 3.97 15.05 -2.13
N ILE A 146 2.82 14.38 -2.21
CA ILE A 146 2.29 13.57 -1.11
C ILE A 146 2.00 12.15 -1.61
N GLU A 147 2.66 11.15 -1.02
CA GLU A 147 2.39 9.73 -1.30
C GLU A 147 1.03 9.31 -0.71
N LEU A 148 0.07 8.98 -1.57
CA LEU A 148 -1.27 8.56 -1.15
C LEU A 148 -1.36 7.04 -0.95
N LEU A 149 -0.76 6.26 -1.87
CA LEU A 149 -0.95 4.82 -1.91
C LEU A 149 0.26 4.10 -2.51
N THR A 150 0.69 3.03 -1.86
CA THR A 150 1.67 2.07 -2.38
C THR A 150 0.98 0.75 -2.71
N LEU A 151 1.16 0.24 -3.93
CA LEU A 151 0.69 -1.09 -4.34
C LEU A 151 1.88 -2.00 -4.67
N LEU A 152 1.71 -3.29 -4.41
CA LEU A 152 2.66 -4.34 -4.79
C LEU A 152 1.93 -5.39 -5.63
N ASP A 153 2.53 -5.80 -6.73
CA ASP A 153 2.06 -6.89 -7.59
C ASP A 153 3.26 -7.60 -8.23
N LYS A 154 3.06 -8.83 -8.72
CA LYS A 154 4.07 -9.54 -9.51
C LYS A 154 4.16 -8.98 -10.93
N ASP A 155 3.04 -8.53 -11.50
CA ASP A 155 2.99 -8.03 -12.87
C ASP A 155 2.80 -6.50 -12.91
N ARG A 156 3.75 -5.83 -13.58
CA ARG A 156 3.71 -4.38 -13.84
C ARG A 156 2.44 -3.96 -14.58
N LYS A 157 1.91 -4.81 -15.47
CA LYS A 157 0.70 -4.51 -16.26
C LYS A 157 -0.53 -4.35 -15.37
N PHE A 158 -0.68 -5.18 -14.34
CA PHE A 158 -1.80 -5.07 -13.42
C PHE A 158 -1.72 -3.78 -12.61
N LEU A 159 -0.55 -3.46 -12.03
CA LEU A 159 -0.35 -2.21 -11.31
C LEU A 159 -0.67 -0.99 -12.18
N LYS A 160 -0.15 -0.97 -13.41
CA LYS A 160 -0.39 0.12 -14.37
C LYS A 160 -1.89 0.32 -14.60
N SER A 161 -2.58 -0.76 -14.98
CA SER A 161 -4.03 -0.73 -15.23
C SER A 161 -4.84 -0.28 -14.01
N ASP A 162 -4.39 -0.61 -12.80
CA ASP A 162 -5.11 -0.25 -11.58
C ASP A 162 -4.91 1.19 -11.17
N PHE A 163 -3.68 1.70 -11.27
CA PHE A 163 -3.43 3.13 -11.03
C PHE A 163 -4.13 4.00 -12.07
N GLU A 164 -4.07 3.62 -13.35
CA GLU A 164 -4.77 4.36 -14.42
C GLU A 164 -6.28 4.39 -14.18
N TYR A 165 -6.87 3.25 -13.81
CA TYR A 165 -8.29 3.16 -13.50
C TYR A 165 -8.66 4.01 -12.28
N LEU A 166 -7.85 3.94 -11.21
CA LEU A 166 -8.07 4.71 -9.99
C LEU A 166 -7.96 6.22 -10.26
N ILE A 167 -6.90 6.68 -10.92
CA ILE A 167 -6.70 8.09 -11.24
C ILE A 167 -7.82 8.63 -12.11
N ASN A 168 -8.27 7.88 -13.12
CA ASN A 168 -9.38 8.30 -13.96
C ASN A 168 -10.65 8.52 -13.14
N ILE A 169 -10.94 7.62 -12.20
CA ILE A 169 -12.09 7.76 -11.30
C ILE A 169 -11.92 8.95 -10.36
N LEU A 170 -10.75 9.09 -9.72
CA LEU A 170 -10.50 10.18 -8.79
C LEU A 170 -10.55 11.54 -9.49
N ASN A 171 -9.96 11.66 -10.68
CA ASN A 171 -10.02 12.88 -11.47
C ASN A 171 -11.46 13.25 -11.87
N LYS A 172 -12.30 12.26 -12.22
CA LYS A 172 -13.73 12.49 -12.48
C LYS A 172 -14.49 12.86 -11.21
N HIS A 173 -14.20 12.19 -10.11
CA HIS A 173 -14.89 12.40 -8.84
C HIS A 173 -14.56 13.77 -8.22
N LEU A 174 -13.31 14.20 -8.33
CA LEU A 174 -12.81 15.50 -7.90
C LEU A 174 -13.02 16.59 -8.96
N ASP A 175 -13.43 16.24 -10.18
CA ASP A 175 -13.52 17.16 -11.32
C ASP A 175 -12.21 17.94 -11.55
N LEU A 176 -11.09 17.22 -11.59
CA LEU A 176 -9.74 17.77 -11.82
C LEU A 176 -9.38 17.91 -13.31
N MET A 177 -10.17 17.34 -14.22
CA MET A 177 -10.00 17.48 -15.66
C MET A 177 -10.92 18.60 -16.18
N LYS A 178 -10.41 19.83 -16.23
CA LYS A 178 -10.96 20.93 -17.02
C LYS A 178 -9.96 21.35 -18.09
#